data_AF-A0A947R7L1-F1
#
_entry.id   AF-A0A947R7L1-F1
#
_cell.length_a   1.000
_cell.length_b   1.000
_cell.length_c   1.000
_cell.angle_alpha   90.00
_cell.angle_beta   90.00
_cell.angle_gamma   90.00
#
_symmetry.space_group_name_H-M   'P 1'
#
loop_
_entity.id
_entity.type
_entity.pdbx_description
1 polymer ?
#
loop_
_entity_poly.entity_id
_entity_poly.type
_entity_poly.pdbx_seq_one_letter_code
_entity_poly.pdbx_strand_id
1 'polypeptide(L)'
;MCGIIVSEMEVKGLESGLKKITKRGPDSSSVIQYKDNVFMFNRLAIMDLHETGMQPFVYGNNILVANAEIYNYKLLKNEYCSLIDFKGASDCEVLLPLYEQFKCEMFSMLDAEFAIVLYDSSLDGLIAARDPLGIRPLFYGKLKSSSKIVFASEAKAIIDIVDTVIPFPPGHYYKNGNFTKFTDFLDVTHYVDDSFEVILKEIRTRLIESVIKRMDSDAPLAYLLSGGLDSSLVCSIASRHLNKKIKTYSIGMDTDPIDLKYAKQVAKYLNTEHEEVIITKEQVLDSLEEVIIALETYDITTIRASVGMYLLSKHIHETSDVKVLLTGEVSDELFGYKYTDFAPTPEAFQRECVKRIEEIHMYDVLRADRCLASNSLEARVPFGDIGFVSYVMRIPPKFKMNSYNQGKYLLRKAFEGDFLPKEILYREKAAFSDAIGHSLVDCLKEYADAVYTDDEFIQLCQIYTNPSPFTKESLLYREIFERHYSGHSSMVKDFWMPNKEWPGCQVGDPSARVLSNYGKSGE
;
A
#
# COMPACT_ATOMS: atom_id res chain seq x y z
N MET A 1 10.69 -0.73 -4.89
CA MET A 1 10.76 0.12 -3.68
C MET A 1 12.01 -0.25 -2.91
N CYS A 2 12.75 0.68 -2.31
CA CYS A 2 13.99 0.32 -1.61
C CYS A 2 13.76 -0.53 -0.33
N GLY A 3 14.82 -1.20 0.12
CA GLY A 3 14.86 -1.95 1.39
C GLY A 3 15.86 -1.34 2.36
N ILE A 4 15.45 -1.12 3.61
CA ILE A 4 16.30 -0.53 4.64
C ILE A 4 16.42 -1.45 5.85
N ILE A 5 17.60 -1.49 6.47
CA ILE A 5 17.81 -1.99 7.84
C ILE A 5 18.73 -0.99 8.56
N VAL A 6 18.33 -0.50 9.72
CA VAL A 6 19.18 0.36 10.56
C VAL A 6 19.17 -0.14 11.99
N SER A 7 20.34 -0.34 12.57
CA SER A 7 20.52 -0.86 13.92
C SER A 7 21.42 0.06 14.73
N GLU A 8 21.12 0.27 16.01
CA GLU A 8 21.99 1.03 16.93
C GLU A 8 23.30 0.32 17.27
N MET A 9 23.43 -0.96 16.89
CA MET A 9 24.67 -1.72 17.06
C MET A 9 24.83 -2.80 15.98
N GLU A 10 26.05 -3.21 15.73
CA GLU A 10 26.34 -4.37 14.90
C GLU A 10 25.96 -5.67 15.63
N VAL A 11 25.21 -6.53 14.95
CA VAL A 11 24.88 -7.88 15.43
C VAL A 11 24.90 -8.90 14.31
N LYS A 12 25.25 -10.13 14.67
CA LYS A 12 25.14 -11.28 13.76
C LYS A 12 23.69 -11.45 13.32
N GLY A 13 23.46 -11.47 12.01
CA GLY A 13 22.14 -11.68 11.41
C GLY A 13 21.63 -10.51 10.56
N LEU A 14 22.16 -9.29 10.74
CA LEU A 14 21.73 -8.12 9.94
C LEU A 14 21.93 -8.33 8.43
N GLU A 15 23.08 -8.86 8.00
CA GLU A 15 23.33 -9.16 6.58
C GLU A 15 22.39 -10.24 6.02
N SER A 16 22.04 -11.24 6.83
CA SER A 16 21.06 -12.27 6.45
C SER A 16 19.68 -11.62 6.26
N GLY A 17 19.31 -10.73 7.18
CA GLY A 17 18.12 -9.90 7.07
C GLY A 17 18.08 -9.06 5.80
N LEU A 18 19.20 -8.41 5.44
CA LEU A 18 19.30 -7.59 4.24
C LEU A 18 19.09 -8.42 2.97
N LYS A 19 19.62 -9.65 2.95
CA LYS A 19 19.43 -10.60 1.83
C LYS A 19 17.97 -11.01 1.66
N LYS A 20 17.23 -11.19 2.76
CA LYS A 20 15.79 -11.52 2.71
C LYS A 20 14.95 -10.43 2.04
N ILE A 21 15.45 -9.20 1.98
CA ILE A 21 14.75 -8.04 1.41
C ILE A 21 15.45 -7.46 0.16
N THR A 22 16.36 -8.22 -0.46
CA THR A 22 17.08 -7.77 -1.68
C THR A 22 16.14 -7.50 -2.85
N LYS A 23 15.06 -8.28 -3.00
CA LYS A 23 14.09 -8.09 -4.10
C LYS A 23 13.43 -6.71 -4.09
N ARG A 24 13.36 -6.05 -2.94
CA ARG A 24 12.88 -4.66 -2.86
C ARG A 24 13.76 -3.74 -3.71
N GLY A 25 15.07 -3.82 -3.49
CA GLY A 25 16.07 -3.00 -4.16
C GLY A 25 17.21 -3.84 -4.76
N PRO A 26 17.02 -4.42 -5.95
CA PRO A 26 17.97 -5.35 -6.55
C PRO A 26 19.13 -4.65 -7.27
N ASP A 27 19.06 -3.34 -7.52
CA ASP A 27 20.02 -2.66 -8.40
C ASP A 27 21.39 -2.49 -7.74
N SER A 28 21.41 -2.19 -6.44
CA SER A 28 22.65 -2.02 -5.68
C SER A 28 22.40 -2.11 -4.17
N SER A 29 23.44 -2.48 -3.41
CA SER A 29 23.39 -2.53 -1.94
C SER A 29 24.55 -1.76 -1.33
N SER A 30 24.33 -1.15 -0.16
CA SER A 30 25.38 -0.48 0.61
C SER A 30 25.19 -0.75 2.09
N VAL A 31 26.32 -0.83 2.79
CA VAL A 31 26.39 -0.95 4.25
C VAL A 31 27.40 0.08 4.74
N ILE A 32 26.97 0.94 5.66
CA ILE A 32 27.85 1.89 6.35
C ILE A 32 27.72 1.67 7.85
N GLN A 33 28.86 1.59 8.52
CA GLN A 33 28.95 1.62 9.97
C GLN A 33 29.42 3.01 10.39
N TYR A 34 28.72 3.61 11.35
CA TYR A 34 29.07 4.91 11.89
C TYR A 34 28.84 4.93 13.41
N LYS A 35 29.94 5.08 14.15
CA LYS A 35 30.00 4.75 15.58
C LYS A 35 29.50 3.31 15.77
N ASP A 36 28.55 3.10 16.68
CA ASP A 36 27.91 1.81 16.89
C ASP A 36 26.82 1.51 15.86
N ASN A 37 26.26 2.52 15.19
CA ASN A 37 25.13 2.34 14.29
C ASN A 37 25.53 1.66 12.97
N VAL A 38 24.66 0.81 12.46
CA VAL A 38 24.80 0.15 11.16
C VAL A 38 23.62 0.54 10.28
N PHE A 39 23.92 1.08 9.09
CA PHE A 39 22.96 1.45 8.06
C PHE A 39 23.13 0.52 6.86
N MET A 40 22.07 -0.18 6.48
CA MET A 40 22.04 -1.06 5.32
C MET A 40 20.93 -0.66 4.37
N PHE A 41 21.24 -0.65 3.09
CA PHE A 41 20.33 -0.19 2.04
C PHE A 41 20.39 -1.09 0.81
N ASN A 42 19.23 -1.49 0.31
CA ASN A 42 19.02 -2.14 -0.97
C ASN A 42 18.24 -1.16 -1.87
N ARG A 43 18.79 -0.81 -3.02
CA ARG A 43 18.26 0.24 -3.88
C ARG A 43 17.46 -0.31 -5.06
N LEU A 44 16.28 0.24 -5.26
CA LEU A 44 15.63 0.27 -6.58
C LEU A 44 15.79 1.70 -7.12
N ALA A 45 16.58 1.87 -8.17
CA ALA A 45 16.86 3.16 -8.77
C ALA A 45 15.67 3.61 -9.63
N ILE A 46 14.96 4.65 -9.16
CA ILE A 46 13.80 5.26 -9.83
C ILE A 46 14.06 6.75 -10.12
N MET A 47 14.40 7.52 -9.10
CA MET A 47 14.82 8.92 -9.22
C MET A 47 16.34 9.00 -9.10
N ASP A 48 17.00 9.65 -10.07
CA ASP A 48 18.45 9.65 -10.28
C ASP A 48 19.03 8.24 -10.47
N LEU A 49 19.09 7.73 -11.70
CA LEU A 49 19.54 6.36 -11.98
C LEU A 49 21.05 6.12 -11.74
N HIS A 50 21.81 7.16 -11.39
CA HIS A 50 23.25 7.09 -11.15
C HIS A 50 23.60 6.83 -9.68
N GLU A 51 24.88 6.59 -9.38
CA GLU A 51 25.37 6.34 -8.02
C GLU A 51 25.12 7.52 -7.05
N THR A 52 24.88 8.73 -7.57
CA THR A 52 24.58 9.93 -6.78
C THR A 52 23.28 9.84 -5.99
N GLY A 53 22.34 8.98 -6.40
CA GLY A 53 21.15 8.67 -5.60
C GLY A 53 21.30 7.44 -4.70
N MET A 54 22.51 6.85 -4.59
CA MET A 54 22.77 5.75 -3.67
C MET A 54 22.76 6.24 -2.22
N GLN A 55 22.23 5.41 -1.32
CA GLN A 55 22.13 5.68 0.10
C GLN A 55 22.99 4.69 0.90
N PRO A 56 23.39 4.98 2.15
CA PRO A 56 23.01 6.14 2.98
C PRO A 56 23.49 7.50 2.48
N PHE A 57 22.65 8.53 2.57
CA PHE A 57 23.05 9.92 2.38
C PHE A 57 23.79 10.44 3.60
N VAL A 58 24.76 11.33 3.38
CA VAL A 58 25.57 11.96 4.45
C VAL A 58 25.56 13.47 4.25
N TYR A 59 25.28 14.21 5.33
CA TYR A 59 25.33 15.67 5.35
C TYR A 59 25.84 16.12 6.73
N GLY A 60 27.00 16.78 6.74
CA GLY A 60 27.74 17.03 7.98
C GLY A 60 28.08 15.70 8.67
N ASN A 61 27.63 15.55 9.92
CA ASN A 61 27.79 14.31 10.71
C ASN A 61 26.50 13.48 10.80
N ASN A 62 25.45 13.85 10.05
CA ASN A 62 24.20 13.11 10.01
C ASN A 62 24.21 12.10 8.87
N ILE A 63 23.47 11.00 9.03
CA ILE A 63 23.37 9.91 8.04
C ILE A 63 21.91 9.54 7.89
N LEU A 64 21.44 9.27 6.67
CA LEU A 64 20.03 8.93 6.41
C LEU A 64 19.87 7.83 5.36
N VAL A 65 18.93 6.94 5.61
CA VAL A 65 18.35 6.04 4.60
C VAL A 65 16.83 6.24 4.53
N ALA A 66 16.28 6.07 3.33
CA ALA A 66 14.88 6.23 3.03
C ALA A 66 14.44 5.24 1.95
N ASN A 67 13.37 4.50 2.23
CA ASN A 67 12.50 3.96 1.20
C ASN A 67 11.38 4.98 0.97
N ALA A 68 11.52 5.85 -0.03
CA ALA A 68 10.65 7.00 -0.19
C ALA A 68 10.53 7.48 -1.64
N GLU A 69 9.48 8.27 -1.87
CA GLU A 69 9.29 9.13 -3.04
C GLU A 69 8.78 10.50 -2.54
N ILE A 70 9.57 11.56 -2.76
CA ILE A 70 9.28 12.93 -2.29
C ILE A 70 8.70 13.77 -3.42
N TYR A 71 7.39 13.77 -3.61
CA TYR A 71 6.74 14.40 -4.77
C TYR A 71 6.91 15.92 -4.85
N ASN A 72 7.07 16.61 -3.71
CA ASN A 72 7.32 18.05 -3.66
C ASN A 72 8.81 18.45 -3.62
N TYR A 73 9.77 17.55 -3.89
CA TYR A 73 11.19 17.86 -3.76
C TYR A 73 11.65 19.07 -4.60
N LYS A 74 11.11 19.24 -5.82
CA LYS A 74 11.40 20.41 -6.68
C LYS A 74 10.91 21.71 -6.05
N LEU A 75 9.73 21.69 -5.44
CA LEU A 75 9.18 22.83 -4.71
C LEU A 75 10.07 23.18 -3.51
N LEU A 76 10.43 22.17 -2.69
CA LEU A 76 11.28 22.34 -1.52
C LEU A 76 12.66 22.90 -1.89
N LYS A 77 13.28 22.39 -2.98
CA LYS A 77 14.56 22.93 -3.48
C LYS A 77 14.42 24.41 -3.86
N ASN A 78 13.37 24.78 -4.59
CA ASN A 78 13.16 26.17 -5.01
C ASN A 78 12.87 27.10 -3.84
N GLU A 79 12.04 26.68 -2.88
CA GLU A 79 11.64 27.49 -1.72
C GLU A 79 12.81 27.74 -0.77
N TYR A 80 13.67 26.74 -0.57
CA TYR A 80 14.76 26.80 0.41
C TYR A 80 16.16 26.95 -0.20
N CYS A 81 16.30 27.17 -1.50
CA CYS A 81 17.61 27.32 -2.18
C CYS A 81 18.48 28.46 -1.63
N SER A 82 17.90 29.50 -1.03
CA SER A 82 18.66 30.59 -0.41
C SER A 82 19.19 30.24 0.99
N LEU A 83 18.66 29.20 1.62
CA LEU A 83 19.00 28.76 2.97
C LEU A 83 19.83 27.46 2.96
N ILE A 84 19.61 26.61 1.95
CA ILE A 84 20.14 25.24 1.89
C ILE A 84 20.80 25.02 0.53
N ASP A 85 22.03 24.50 0.55
CA ASP A 85 22.79 24.10 -0.64
C ASP A 85 22.49 22.62 -0.98
N PHE A 86 21.51 22.39 -1.86
CA PHE A 86 21.14 21.06 -2.36
C PHE A 86 22.07 20.63 -3.50
N LYS A 87 22.59 19.39 -3.46
CA LYS A 87 23.65 18.92 -4.38
C LYS A 87 23.24 17.77 -5.28
N GLY A 88 22.19 17.02 -4.93
CA GLY A 88 21.77 15.82 -5.65
C GLY A 88 20.63 16.05 -6.64
N ALA A 89 20.42 15.08 -7.52
CA ALA A 89 19.26 15.02 -8.40
C ALA A 89 18.13 14.14 -7.83
N SER A 90 18.46 13.14 -6.99
CA SER A 90 17.49 12.32 -6.28
C SER A 90 16.52 13.20 -5.47
N ASP A 91 15.25 12.82 -5.50
CA ASP A 91 14.18 13.38 -4.69
C ASP A 91 14.49 13.24 -3.18
N CYS A 92 15.07 12.12 -2.75
CA CYS A 92 15.41 11.84 -1.36
C CYS A 92 16.64 12.61 -0.85
N GLU A 93 17.46 13.20 -1.72
CA GLU A 93 18.64 13.97 -1.29
C GLU A 93 18.25 15.24 -0.52
N VAL A 94 17.04 15.78 -0.73
CA VAL A 94 16.56 16.95 0.02
C VAL A 94 16.35 16.67 1.51
N LEU A 95 16.17 15.41 1.90
CA LEU A 95 15.74 15.03 3.24
C LEU A 95 16.74 15.46 4.30
N LEU A 96 18.02 15.14 4.13
CA LEU A 96 19.01 15.38 5.17
C LEU A 96 19.35 16.87 5.36
N PRO A 97 19.50 17.67 4.29
CA PRO A 97 19.63 19.12 4.42
C PRO A 97 18.39 19.80 5.03
N LEU A 98 17.16 19.37 4.65
CA LEU A 98 15.93 19.88 5.26
C LEU A 98 15.84 19.51 6.74
N TYR A 99 16.18 18.27 7.10
CA TYR A 99 16.23 17.85 8.50
C TYR A 99 17.22 18.69 9.30
N GLU A 100 18.37 19.06 8.73
CA GLU A 100 19.33 19.90 9.46
C GLU A 100 18.76 21.29 9.79
N GLN A 101 17.96 21.85 8.87
CA GLN A 101 17.33 23.15 9.02
C GLN A 101 16.06 23.14 9.90
N PHE A 102 15.20 22.14 9.74
CA PHE A 102 13.84 22.10 10.34
C PHE A 102 13.65 20.98 11.37
N LYS A 103 14.64 20.10 11.52
CA LYS A 103 14.59 18.92 12.40
C LYS A 103 13.32 18.11 12.14
N CYS A 104 12.62 17.65 13.17
CA CYS A 104 11.43 16.81 13.04
C CYS A 104 10.23 17.52 12.36
N GLU A 105 10.22 18.85 12.27
CA GLU A 105 9.16 19.59 11.56
C GLU A 105 9.17 19.26 10.06
N MET A 106 10.33 18.86 9.53
CA MET A 106 10.48 18.39 8.15
C MET A 106 9.41 17.36 7.77
N PHE A 107 9.08 16.40 8.65
CA PHE A 107 8.15 15.31 8.31
C PHE A 107 6.75 15.82 7.93
N SER A 108 6.30 16.94 8.49
CA SER A 108 5.02 17.58 8.16
C SER A 108 5.08 18.42 6.88
N MET A 109 6.28 18.71 6.36
CA MET A 109 6.50 19.50 5.13
C MET A 109 6.53 18.62 3.88
N LEU A 110 6.68 17.30 4.03
CA LEU A 110 6.83 16.37 2.93
C LEU A 110 5.47 16.00 2.32
N ASP A 111 5.33 16.22 1.01
CA ASP A 111 4.29 15.62 0.19
C ASP A 111 4.89 14.36 -0.45
N ALA A 112 4.78 13.24 0.25
CA ALA A 112 5.62 12.08 0.02
C ALA A 112 5.00 10.77 0.52
N GLU A 113 5.55 9.66 0.02
CA GLU A 113 5.38 8.31 0.55
C GLU A 113 6.74 7.88 1.09
N PHE A 114 6.88 7.53 2.37
CA PHE A 114 8.22 7.37 2.97
C PHE A 114 8.28 6.50 4.22
N ALA A 115 9.40 5.78 4.33
CA ALA A 115 9.95 5.22 5.56
C ALA A 115 11.40 5.69 5.66
N ILE A 116 11.70 6.53 6.65
CA ILE A 116 12.99 7.21 6.83
C ILE A 116 13.60 6.75 8.15
N VAL A 117 14.91 6.48 8.14
CA VAL A 117 15.70 6.33 9.37
C VAL A 117 16.98 7.13 9.21
N LEU A 118 17.27 7.99 10.18
CA LEU A 118 18.44 8.85 10.20
C LEU A 118 19.14 8.82 11.55
N TYR A 119 20.45 9.09 11.53
CA TYR A 119 21.23 9.40 12.72
C TYR A 119 21.40 10.92 12.82
N ASP A 120 21.02 11.48 13.96
CA ASP A 120 21.23 12.88 14.31
C ASP A 120 22.43 13.00 15.25
N SER A 121 23.50 13.61 14.73
CA SER A 121 24.75 13.79 15.47
C SER A 121 24.64 14.74 16.66
N SER A 122 23.69 15.68 16.66
CA SER A 122 23.47 16.60 17.79
C SER A 122 22.79 15.91 18.97
N LEU A 123 22.01 14.86 18.69
CA LEU A 123 21.34 14.04 19.69
C LEU A 123 22.15 12.79 20.06
N ASP A 124 23.11 12.43 19.22
CA ASP A 124 23.81 11.15 19.23
C ASP A 124 22.82 9.96 19.25
N GLY A 125 21.83 9.99 18.37
CA GLY A 125 20.76 9.00 18.37
C GLY A 125 20.03 8.85 17.04
N LEU A 126 19.29 7.75 16.92
CA LEU A 126 18.46 7.46 15.75
C LEU A 126 17.11 8.17 15.83
N ILE A 127 16.66 8.65 14.69
CA ILE A 127 15.31 9.12 14.42
C ILE A 127 14.75 8.28 13.27
N ALA A 128 13.49 7.89 13.37
CA ALA A 128 12.79 7.19 12.31
C ALA A 128 11.42 7.82 12.09
N ALA A 129 10.90 7.79 10.88
CA ALA A 129 9.56 8.31 10.58
C ALA A 129 8.91 7.54 9.44
N ARG A 130 7.59 7.51 9.46
CA ARG A 130 6.77 6.85 8.43
C ARG A 130 5.68 7.80 7.95
N ASP A 131 5.38 7.74 6.66
CA ASP A 131 4.39 8.59 6.03
C ASP A 131 2.99 8.46 6.66
N PRO A 132 2.11 9.47 6.51
CA PRO A 132 0.82 9.53 7.19
C PRO A 132 -0.11 8.34 6.99
N LEU A 133 -0.06 7.68 5.82
CA LEU A 133 -0.91 6.54 5.48
C LEU A 133 -0.22 5.20 5.70
N GLY A 134 1.10 5.21 5.93
CA GLY A 134 1.91 4.01 6.06
C GLY A 134 2.13 3.32 4.72
N ILE A 135 2.17 4.08 3.62
CA ILE A 135 2.38 3.58 2.26
C ILE A 135 3.70 2.85 2.13
N ARG A 136 4.79 3.44 2.62
CA ARG A 136 6.06 2.73 2.71
C ARG A 136 6.12 2.01 4.06
N PRO A 137 6.50 0.74 4.10
CA PRO A 137 6.52 -0.03 5.33
C PRO A 137 7.77 0.25 6.16
N LEU A 138 7.57 0.20 7.47
CA LEU A 138 8.63 0.26 8.46
C LEU A 138 8.22 -0.55 9.68
N PHE A 139 9.14 -1.33 10.20
CA PHE A 139 8.99 -2.12 11.42
C PHE A 139 10.17 -1.80 12.34
N TYR A 140 9.97 -2.07 13.62
CA TYR A 140 11.03 -1.97 14.61
C TYR A 140 10.96 -3.10 15.62
N GLY A 141 12.07 -3.33 16.32
CA GLY A 141 12.17 -4.27 17.43
C GLY A 141 13.36 -3.95 18.30
N LYS A 142 13.48 -4.67 19.41
CA LYS A 142 14.65 -4.61 20.29
C LYS A 142 15.52 -5.84 20.08
N LEU A 143 16.82 -5.64 19.90
CA LEU A 143 17.77 -6.71 19.72
C LEU A 143 17.82 -7.61 20.96
N LYS A 144 17.78 -8.93 20.75
CA LYS A 144 17.89 -9.95 21.81
C LYS A 144 19.17 -9.80 22.65
N SER A 145 20.24 -9.30 22.05
CA SER A 145 21.57 -9.20 22.66
C SER A 145 21.76 -8.00 23.57
N SER A 146 20.97 -6.93 23.43
CA SER A 146 21.32 -5.63 24.04
C SER A 146 20.14 -4.69 24.31
N SER A 147 18.91 -5.08 23.94
CA SER A 147 17.72 -4.22 23.98
C SER A 147 17.79 -2.92 23.14
N LYS A 148 18.83 -2.76 22.33
CA LYS A 148 19.00 -1.67 21.36
C LYS A 148 17.98 -1.76 20.23
N ILE A 149 17.59 -0.63 19.65
CA ILE A 149 16.56 -0.61 18.61
C ILE A 149 17.13 -0.99 17.24
N VAL A 150 16.34 -1.70 16.47
CA VAL A 150 16.56 -1.96 15.04
C VAL A 150 15.29 -1.63 14.27
N PHE A 151 15.45 -1.03 13.10
CA PHE A 151 14.40 -0.70 12.15
C PHE A 151 14.61 -1.47 10.85
N ALA A 152 13.53 -1.89 10.18
CA ALA A 152 13.61 -2.49 8.86
C ALA A 152 12.35 -2.25 8.03
N SER A 153 12.47 -2.29 6.69
CA SER A 153 11.30 -2.16 5.80
C SER A 153 10.28 -3.30 5.97
N GLU A 154 10.74 -4.49 6.32
CA GLU A 154 9.92 -5.71 6.38
C GLU A 154 10.30 -6.52 7.62
N ALA A 155 9.31 -7.15 8.24
CA ALA A 155 9.50 -7.90 9.47
C ALA A 155 10.51 -9.03 9.29
N LYS A 156 10.45 -9.74 8.15
CA LYS A 156 11.31 -10.89 7.82
C LYS A 156 12.80 -10.57 7.88
N ALA A 157 13.18 -9.31 7.74
CA ALA A 157 14.55 -8.84 7.85
C ALA A 157 15.11 -8.93 9.28
N ILE A 158 14.26 -8.86 10.31
CA ILE A 158 14.69 -8.69 11.70
C ILE A 158 14.10 -9.70 12.68
N ILE A 159 13.11 -10.53 12.29
CA ILE A 159 12.50 -11.56 13.17
C ILE A 159 13.51 -12.47 13.88
N ASP A 160 14.64 -12.81 13.25
CA ASP A 160 15.62 -13.72 13.84
C ASP A 160 16.40 -13.07 15.01
N ILE A 161 16.53 -11.74 14.99
CA ILE A 161 17.40 -10.98 15.89
C ILE A 161 16.66 -10.17 16.96
N VAL A 162 15.31 -10.15 16.93
CA VAL A 162 14.46 -9.48 17.93
C VAL A 162 13.44 -10.44 18.55
N ASP A 163 13.01 -10.18 19.78
CA ASP A 163 11.95 -10.99 20.43
C ASP A 163 10.56 -10.66 19.91
N THR A 164 10.33 -9.38 19.60
CA THR A 164 9.07 -8.91 19.03
C THR A 164 9.35 -7.88 17.95
N VAL A 165 8.70 -8.08 16.80
CA VAL A 165 8.66 -7.11 15.71
C VAL A 165 7.33 -6.36 15.82
N ILE A 166 7.38 -5.04 15.69
CA ILE A 166 6.23 -4.16 15.80
C ILE A 166 6.17 -3.29 14.53
N PRO A 167 5.01 -3.20 13.85
CA PRO A 167 4.81 -2.24 12.78
C PRO A 167 5.03 -0.81 13.31
N PHE A 168 5.86 -0.02 12.63
CA PHE A 168 6.06 1.38 12.97
C PHE A 168 4.77 2.16 12.66
N PRO A 169 4.24 2.97 13.60
CA PRO A 169 2.95 3.64 13.42
C PRO A 169 2.98 4.68 12.28
N PRO A 170 2.02 4.67 11.34
CA PRO A 170 1.90 5.69 10.29
C PRO A 170 1.77 7.10 10.84
N GLY A 171 2.32 8.10 10.14
CA GLY A 171 2.20 9.52 10.54
C GLY A 171 2.89 9.88 11.85
N HIS A 172 3.85 9.06 12.28
CA HIS A 172 4.64 9.30 13.49
C HIS A 172 6.13 9.38 13.16
N TYR A 173 6.87 10.05 14.04
CA TYR A 173 8.32 9.90 14.13
C TYR A 173 8.71 9.36 15.50
N TYR A 174 9.79 8.59 15.54
CA TYR A 174 10.49 8.11 16.72
C TYR A 174 11.65 9.05 17.03
N LYS A 175 11.75 9.50 18.28
CA LYS A 175 12.89 10.28 18.80
C LYS A 175 13.05 10.03 20.29
N ASN A 176 14.27 9.70 20.73
CA ASN A 176 14.59 9.48 22.14
C ASN A 176 13.63 8.51 22.86
N GLY A 177 13.29 7.39 22.21
CA GLY A 177 12.37 6.40 22.78
C GLY A 177 10.88 6.71 22.65
N ASN A 178 10.49 7.86 22.11
CA ASN A 178 9.09 8.31 22.04
C ASN A 178 8.61 8.38 20.59
N PHE A 179 7.35 8.00 20.37
CA PHE A 179 6.65 8.16 19.09
C PHE A 179 5.77 9.41 19.16
N THR A 180 5.93 10.32 18.21
CA THR A 180 5.16 11.57 18.13
C THR A 180 4.43 11.65 16.80
N LYS A 181 3.11 11.81 16.83
CA LYS A 181 2.28 12.05 15.64
C LYS A 181 2.64 13.42 15.05
N PHE A 182 2.87 13.52 13.75
CA PHE A 182 3.23 14.77 13.07
C PHE A 182 2.17 15.26 12.07
N THR A 183 1.02 14.58 12.00
CA THR A 183 -0.04 14.85 11.03
C THR A 183 -1.42 14.69 11.67
N ASP A 184 -2.39 15.48 11.19
CA ASP A 184 -3.77 15.54 11.68
C ASP A 184 -4.78 15.39 10.53
N PHE A 185 -4.36 14.85 9.38
CA PHE A 185 -5.19 14.84 8.16
C PHE A 185 -6.53 14.09 8.30
N LEU A 186 -6.66 13.22 9.30
CA LEU A 186 -7.90 12.50 9.67
C LEU A 186 -8.70 13.17 10.79
N ASP A 187 -8.17 14.22 11.42
CA ASP A 187 -8.83 14.93 12.51
C ASP A 187 -9.86 15.89 11.89
N VAL A 188 -11.00 15.33 11.46
CA VAL A 188 -12.09 16.05 10.78
C VAL A 188 -12.90 16.86 11.80
N THR A 189 -12.39 18.05 12.12
CA THR A 189 -13.04 19.00 13.05
C THR A 189 -14.11 19.87 12.38
N HIS A 190 -14.05 20.00 11.06
CA HIS A 190 -14.99 20.76 10.25
C HIS A 190 -15.16 20.11 8.88
N TYR A 191 -16.33 20.29 8.28
CA TYR A 191 -16.59 19.92 6.90
C TYR A 191 -16.44 21.14 5.99
N VAL A 192 -16.12 20.91 4.72
CA VAL A 192 -16.15 21.97 3.70
C VAL A 192 -17.58 22.47 3.50
N ASP A 193 -17.74 23.79 3.33
CA ASP A 193 -19.01 24.45 3.03
C ASP A 193 -19.12 24.76 1.52
N ASP A 194 -18.63 23.83 0.71
CA ASP A 194 -18.61 23.92 -0.74
C ASP A 194 -19.96 23.48 -1.32
N SER A 195 -20.37 24.09 -2.43
CA SER A 195 -21.51 23.60 -3.21
C SER A 195 -21.19 22.24 -3.84
N PHE A 196 -22.22 21.46 -4.19
CA PHE A 196 -22.02 20.14 -4.80
C PHE A 196 -21.14 20.20 -6.05
N GLU A 197 -21.33 21.20 -6.92
CA GLU A 197 -20.52 21.38 -8.13
C GLU A 197 -19.05 21.71 -7.82
N VAL A 198 -18.80 22.50 -6.77
CA VAL A 198 -17.43 22.80 -6.31
C VAL A 198 -16.78 21.53 -5.77
N ILE A 199 -17.50 20.72 -4.98
CA ILE A 199 -17.01 19.43 -4.49
C ILE A 199 -16.60 18.51 -5.65
N LEU A 200 -17.45 18.38 -6.68
CA LEU A 200 -17.12 17.58 -7.86
C LEU A 200 -15.87 18.08 -8.57
N LYS A 201 -15.73 19.41 -8.72
CA LYS A 201 -14.56 20.03 -9.35
C LYS A 201 -13.28 19.80 -8.53
N GLU A 202 -13.35 19.95 -7.21
CA GLU A 202 -12.20 19.77 -6.32
C GLU A 202 -11.74 18.30 -6.27
N ILE A 203 -12.67 17.34 -6.22
CA ILE A 203 -12.34 15.90 -6.35
C ILE A 203 -11.59 15.65 -7.66
N ARG A 204 -12.13 16.14 -8.77
CA ARG A 204 -11.51 15.95 -10.09
C ARG A 204 -10.11 16.58 -10.14
N THR A 205 -10.00 17.83 -9.72
CA THR A 205 -8.75 18.61 -9.80
C THR A 205 -7.65 17.96 -8.96
N ARG A 206 -7.94 17.65 -7.70
CA ARG A 206 -6.96 17.07 -6.77
C ARG A 206 -6.53 15.66 -7.16
N LEU A 207 -7.45 14.82 -7.67
CA LEU A 207 -7.06 13.50 -8.16
C LEU A 207 -6.21 13.62 -9.44
N ILE A 208 -6.50 14.57 -10.33
CA ILE A 208 -5.67 14.84 -11.51
C ILE A 208 -4.25 15.25 -11.08
N GLU A 209 -4.12 16.22 -10.19
CA GLU A 209 -2.83 16.67 -9.65
C GLU A 209 -2.07 15.54 -8.97
N SER A 210 -2.78 14.72 -8.20
CA SER A 210 -2.21 13.56 -7.53
C SER A 210 -1.62 12.52 -8.50
N VAL A 211 -2.34 12.21 -9.58
CA VAL A 211 -1.84 11.28 -10.61
C VAL A 211 -0.64 11.90 -11.32
N ILE A 212 -0.72 13.16 -11.73
CA ILE A 212 0.35 13.84 -12.48
C ILE A 212 1.66 13.87 -11.70
N LYS A 213 1.64 14.25 -10.42
CA LYS A 213 2.89 14.32 -9.63
C LYS A 213 3.52 12.95 -9.39
N ARG A 214 2.71 11.88 -9.34
CA ARG A 214 3.17 10.49 -9.21
C ARG A 214 3.69 9.89 -10.50
N MET A 215 3.68 10.62 -11.60
CA MET A 215 4.26 10.20 -12.88
C MET A 215 5.72 10.65 -13.05
N ASP A 216 6.25 11.47 -12.14
CA ASP A 216 7.66 11.91 -12.15
C ASP A 216 8.58 10.72 -11.82
N SER A 217 9.29 10.21 -12.82
CA SER A 217 10.13 9.00 -12.71
C SER A 217 11.19 9.01 -13.80
N ASP A 218 12.46 8.77 -13.46
CA ASP A 218 13.52 8.54 -14.44
C ASP A 218 13.52 7.09 -14.96
N ALA A 219 12.88 6.17 -14.23
CA ALA A 219 12.68 4.78 -14.62
C ALA A 219 11.36 4.54 -15.40
N PRO A 220 11.26 3.46 -16.21
CA PRO A 220 10.03 3.12 -16.92
C PRO A 220 8.85 2.85 -15.97
N LEU A 221 7.71 3.45 -16.31
CA LEU A 221 6.47 3.36 -15.54
C LEU A 221 5.33 2.74 -16.36
N ALA A 222 4.43 2.04 -15.69
CA ALA A 222 3.21 1.48 -16.25
C ALA A 222 2.05 1.58 -15.23
N TYR A 223 0.89 1.01 -15.59
CA TYR A 223 -0.35 1.16 -14.83
C TYR A 223 -1.05 -0.19 -14.67
N LEU A 224 -1.58 -0.45 -13.47
CA LEU A 224 -2.50 -1.57 -13.27
C LEU A 224 -3.91 -1.15 -13.73
N LEU A 225 -4.52 -1.92 -14.62
CA LEU A 225 -5.82 -1.63 -15.20
C LEU A 225 -6.77 -2.83 -15.00
N SER A 226 -7.61 -2.79 -13.97
CA SER A 226 -8.61 -3.85 -13.73
C SER A 226 -9.91 -3.65 -14.53
N GLY A 227 -10.12 -2.47 -15.13
CA GLY A 227 -11.42 -2.11 -15.69
C GLY A 227 -12.49 -1.77 -14.64
N GLY A 228 -12.12 -1.74 -13.36
CA GLY A 228 -12.89 -1.09 -12.30
C GLY A 228 -12.78 0.43 -12.38
N LEU A 229 -13.65 1.15 -11.65
CA LEU A 229 -13.70 2.63 -11.69
C LEU A 229 -12.34 3.26 -11.40
N ASP A 230 -11.68 2.83 -10.34
CA ASP A 230 -10.56 3.56 -9.73
C ASP A 230 -9.28 3.47 -10.56
N SER A 231 -8.88 2.24 -10.92
CA SER A 231 -7.74 1.98 -11.81
C SER A 231 -7.94 2.60 -13.20
N SER A 232 -9.17 2.57 -13.70
CA SER A 232 -9.52 3.18 -14.99
C SER A 232 -9.41 4.71 -14.96
N LEU A 233 -9.80 5.36 -13.86
CA LEU A 233 -9.63 6.81 -13.69
C LEU A 233 -8.15 7.20 -13.66
N VAL A 234 -7.31 6.46 -12.92
CA VAL A 234 -5.85 6.69 -12.90
C VAL A 234 -5.25 6.56 -14.31
N CYS A 235 -5.59 5.49 -15.04
CA CYS A 235 -5.14 5.29 -16.41
C CYS A 235 -5.64 6.39 -17.37
N SER A 236 -6.89 6.82 -17.21
CA SER A 236 -7.49 7.86 -18.05
C SER A 236 -6.82 9.21 -17.86
N ILE A 237 -6.61 9.62 -16.61
CA ILE A 237 -5.91 10.87 -16.28
C ILE A 237 -4.49 10.85 -16.85
N ALA A 238 -3.76 9.76 -16.65
CA ALA A 238 -2.39 9.61 -17.14
C ALA A 238 -2.30 9.64 -18.67
N SER A 239 -3.14 8.87 -19.37
CA SER A 239 -3.19 8.82 -20.83
C SER A 239 -3.46 10.21 -21.42
N ARG A 240 -4.41 10.94 -20.84
CA ARG A 240 -4.77 12.30 -21.26
C ARG A 240 -3.68 13.32 -20.98
N HIS A 241 -3.02 13.23 -19.82
CA HIS A 241 -1.94 14.14 -19.47
C HIS A 241 -0.71 13.97 -20.37
N LEU A 242 -0.30 12.73 -20.63
CA LEU A 242 0.88 12.45 -21.45
C LEU A 242 0.64 12.62 -22.94
N ASN A 243 -0.62 12.54 -23.39
CA ASN A 243 -0.98 12.53 -24.81
C ASN A 243 -0.17 11.49 -25.62
N LYS A 244 0.12 10.33 -25.00
CA LYS A 244 0.87 9.22 -25.57
C LYS A 244 0.31 7.89 -25.07
N LYS A 245 0.62 6.80 -25.76
CA LYS A 245 0.23 5.46 -25.29
C LYS A 245 0.93 5.15 -23.97
N ILE A 246 0.15 4.78 -22.97
CA ILE A 246 0.65 4.26 -21.69
C ILE A 246 0.64 2.73 -21.72
N LYS A 247 1.57 2.09 -21.02
CA LYS A 247 1.58 0.63 -20.80
C LYS A 247 0.63 0.27 -19.68
N THR A 248 -0.24 -0.71 -19.89
CA THR A 248 -1.28 -1.12 -18.94
C THR A 248 -1.33 -2.64 -18.81
N TYR A 249 -1.44 -3.15 -17.59
CA TYR A 249 -1.48 -4.57 -17.30
C TYR A 249 -2.75 -4.95 -16.54
N SER A 250 -3.33 -6.09 -16.89
CA SER A 250 -4.47 -6.71 -16.19
C SER A 250 -4.23 -8.19 -15.99
N ILE A 251 -4.88 -8.78 -14.99
CA ILE A 251 -4.79 -10.22 -14.71
C ILE A 251 -6.18 -10.83 -14.53
N GLY A 252 -6.36 -12.07 -14.97
CA GLY A 252 -7.60 -12.84 -14.81
C GLY A 252 -7.35 -14.35 -14.81
N MET A 253 -8.30 -15.10 -14.25
CA MET A 253 -8.31 -16.56 -14.36
C MET A 253 -8.52 -17.00 -15.82
N ASP A 254 -8.06 -18.20 -16.15
CA ASP A 254 -8.25 -18.83 -17.46
C ASP A 254 -9.71 -19.20 -17.78
N THR A 255 -10.54 -19.38 -16.75
CA THR A 255 -11.88 -19.95 -16.85
C THR A 255 -13.00 -18.93 -16.73
N ASP A 256 -12.86 -17.94 -15.85
CA ASP A 256 -13.91 -16.96 -15.53
C ASP A 256 -13.39 -15.52 -15.28
N PRO A 257 -12.55 -14.94 -16.17
CA PRO A 257 -11.98 -13.61 -15.95
C PRO A 257 -13.02 -12.50 -16.15
N ILE A 258 -13.60 -12.00 -15.06
CA ILE A 258 -14.64 -10.97 -15.10
C ILE A 258 -14.05 -9.61 -15.52
N ASP A 259 -12.90 -9.23 -14.98
CA ASP A 259 -12.32 -7.90 -15.17
C ASP A 259 -11.64 -7.69 -16.52
N LEU A 260 -11.07 -8.73 -17.12
CA LEU A 260 -10.33 -8.61 -18.40
C LEU A 260 -11.20 -8.02 -19.51
N LYS A 261 -12.49 -8.36 -19.57
CA LYS A 261 -13.41 -7.78 -20.57
C LYS A 261 -13.55 -6.26 -20.42
N TYR A 262 -13.52 -5.75 -19.20
CA TYR A 262 -13.66 -4.32 -18.90
C TYR A 262 -12.31 -3.60 -19.02
N ALA A 263 -11.22 -4.22 -18.56
CA ALA A 263 -9.86 -3.73 -18.77
C ALA A 263 -9.60 -3.50 -20.25
N LYS A 264 -9.96 -4.47 -21.10
CA LYS A 264 -9.86 -4.38 -22.56
C LYS A 264 -10.72 -3.25 -23.16
N GLN A 265 -11.92 -3.03 -22.65
CA GLN A 265 -12.78 -1.91 -23.08
C GLN A 265 -12.11 -0.56 -22.76
N VAL A 266 -11.58 -0.40 -21.55
CA VAL A 266 -10.89 0.82 -21.13
C VAL A 266 -9.59 1.02 -21.90
N ALA A 267 -8.79 -0.03 -22.07
CA ALA A 267 -7.56 -0.02 -22.87
C ALA A 267 -7.82 0.43 -24.31
N LYS A 268 -8.90 -0.10 -24.93
CA LYS A 268 -9.32 0.32 -26.28
C LYS A 268 -9.77 1.79 -26.31
N TYR A 269 -10.56 2.22 -25.33
CA TYR A 269 -11.04 3.60 -25.25
C TYR A 269 -9.89 4.60 -25.07
N LEU A 270 -8.91 4.27 -24.24
CA LEU A 270 -7.74 5.10 -23.94
C LEU A 270 -6.56 4.88 -24.90
N ASN A 271 -6.67 3.92 -25.83
CA ASN A 271 -5.63 3.53 -26.79
C ASN A 271 -4.28 3.19 -26.11
N THR A 272 -4.31 2.35 -25.08
CA THR A 272 -3.12 1.94 -24.32
C THR A 272 -2.36 0.79 -24.99
N GLU A 273 -1.09 0.61 -24.63
CA GLU A 273 -0.35 -0.63 -24.85
C GLU A 273 -0.76 -1.60 -23.74
N HIS A 274 -1.69 -2.50 -24.04
CA HIS A 274 -2.35 -3.33 -23.04
C HIS A 274 -1.91 -4.80 -23.13
N GLU A 275 -1.59 -5.36 -21.96
CA GLU A 275 -1.26 -6.76 -21.81
C GLU A 275 -2.21 -7.42 -20.80
N GLU A 276 -2.80 -8.54 -21.23
CA GLU A 276 -3.70 -9.37 -20.43
C GLU A 276 -2.92 -10.61 -19.96
N VAL A 277 -2.76 -10.77 -18.65
CA VAL A 277 -2.09 -11.93 -18.03
C VAL A 277 -3.14 -12.94 -17.58
N ILE A 278 -3.00 -14.19 -18.02
CA ILE A 278 -3.91 -15.27 -17.67
C ILE A 278 -3.23 -16.20 -16.67
N ILE A 279 -3.93 -16.54 -15.59
CA ILE A 279 -3.45 -17.48 -14.56
C ILE A 279 -4.38 -18.67 -14.40
N THR A 280 -3.81 -19.77 -13.92
CA THR A 280 -4.49 -21.05 -13.67
C THR A 280 -4.68 -21.28 -12.18
N LYS A 281 -5.57 -22.21 -11.82
CA LYS A 281 -5.76 -22.65 -10.42
C LYS A 281 -4.47 -23.22 -9.80
N GLU A 282 -3.67 -23.94 -10.58
CA GLU A 282 -2.38 -24.49 -10.13
C GLU A 282 -1.43 -23.37 -9.72
N GLN A 283 -1.28 -22.35 -10.56
CA GLN A 283 -0.44 -21.17 -10.23
C GLN A 283 -0.95 -20.41 -8.99
N VAL A 284 -2.27 -20.34 -8.79
CA VAL A 284 -2.87 -19.75 -7.58
C VAL A 284 -2.42 -20.52 -6.34
N LEU A 285 -2.55 -21.85 -6.34
CA LEU A 285 -2.21 -22.69 -5.19
C LEU A 285 -0.70 -22.74 -4.95
N ASP A 286 0.11 -22.90 -6.00
CA ASP A 286 1.57 -22.99 -5.91
C ASP A 286 2.20 -21.69 -5.38
N SER A 287 1.58 -20.54 -5.64
CA SER A 287 2.07 -19.25 -5.17
C SER A 287 1.68 -18.91 -3.73
N LEU A 288 0.75 -19.66 -3.11
CA LEU A 288 0.13 -19.27 -1.84
C LEU A 288 1.15 -19.06 -0.71
N GLU A 289 2.10 -19.98 -0.56
CA GLU A 289 3.12 -19.88 0.48
C GLU A 289 4.08 -18.70 0.23
N GLU A 290 4.53 -18.51 -1.02
CA GLU A 290 5.37 -17.37 -1.39
C GLU A 290 4.67 -16.03 -1.14
N VAL A 291 3.37 -15.96 -1.41
CA VAL A 291 2.54 -14.76 -1.17
C VAL A 291 2.43 -14.47 0.33
N ILE A 292 2.17 -15.47 1.17
CA ILE A 292 2.11 -15.29 2.63
C ILE A 292 3.46 -14.86 3.19
N ILE A 293 4.57 -15.44 2.70
CA ILE A 293 5.93 -15.01 3.03
C ILE A 293 6.15 -13.55 2.62
N ALA A 294 5.74 -13.16 1.41
CA ALA A 294 5.93 -11.79 0.94
C ALA A 294 5.12 -10.77 1.75
N LEU A 295 3.87 -11.10 2.11
CA LEU A 295 2.95 -10.21 2.79
C LEU A 295 3.21 -10.06 4.28
N GLU A 296 3.73 -11.09 4.94
CA GLU A 296 3.92 -11.11 6.40
C GLU A 296 2.58 -10.99 7.16
N THR A 297 1.51 -11.60 6.61
CA THR A 297 0.16 -11.60 7.20
C THR A 297 -0.55 -12.94 6.96
N TYR A 298 -1.61 -13.19 7.71
CA TYR A 298 -2.53 -14.31 7.54
C TYR A 298 -3.98 -13.85 7.31
N ASP A 299 -4.19 -12.56 7.02
CA ASP A 299 -5.52 -12.02 6.72
C ASP A 299 -6.09 -12.59 5.41
N ILE A 300 -7.33 -13.08 5.46
CA ILE A 300 -8.01 -13.75 4.34
C ILE A 300 -8.14 -12.81 3.15
N THR A 301 -8.66 -11.60 3.36
CA THR A 301 -8.96 -10.63 2.30
C THR A 301 -7.68 -10.20 1.59
N THR A 302 -6.67 -9.89 2.39
CA THR A 302 -5.36 -9.47 1.91
C THR A 302 -4.72 -10.58 1.08
N ILE A 303 -4.68 -11.83 1.57
CA ILE A 303 -4.06 -12.95 0.84
C ILE A 303 -4.81 -13.25 -0.47
N ARG A 304 -6.14 -13.38 -0.44
CA ARG A 304 -6.94 -13.63 -1.66
C ARG A 304 -6.68 -12.59 -2.74
N ALA A 305 -6.69 -11.31 -2.39
CA ALA A 305 -6.42 -10.22 -3.34
C ALA A 305 -4.94 -10.18 -3.78
N SER A 306 -4.02 -10.60 -2.91
CA SER A 306 -2.58 -10.54 -3.17
C SER A 306 -2.08 -11.61 -4.13
N VAL A 307 -2.73 -12.78 -4.24
CA VAL A 307 -2.28 -13.83 -5.16
C VAL A 307 -2.22 -13.31 -6.60
N GLY A 308 -3.33 -12.72 -7.09
CA GLY A 308 -3.35 -12.14 -8.43
C GLY A 308 -2.40 -10.95 -8.59
N MET A 309 -2.32 -10.07 -7.59
CA MET A 309 -1.40 -8.93 -7.66
C MET A 309 0.08 -9.35 -7.65
N TYR A 310 0.43 -10.38 -6.89
CA TYR A 310 1.77 -10.95 -6.82
C TYR A 310 2.15 -11.61 -8.15
N LEU A 311 1.28 -12.47 -8.70
CA LEU A 311 1.52 -13.13 -9.98
C LEU A 311 1.62 -12.11 -11.13
N LEU A 312 0.79 -11.06 -11.13
CA LEU A 312 0.88 -9.97 -12.09
C LEU A 312 2.21 -9.20 -11.96
N SER A 313 2.62 -8.88 -10.73
CA SER A 313 3.87 -8.18 -10.45
C SER A 313 5.09 -9.01 -10.89
N LYS A 314 5.07 -10.32 -10.61
CA LYS A 314 6.08 -11.28 -11.04
C LYS A 314 6.19 -11.31 -12.57
N HIS A 315 5.05 -11.43 -13.27
CA HIS A 315 5.01 -11.40 -14.73
C HIS A 315 5.59 -10.10 -15.30
N ILE A 316 5.17 -8.94 -14.79
CA ILE A 316 5.68 -7.63 -15.25
C ILE A 316 7.20 -7.53 -15.05
N HIS A 317 7.70 -7.98 -13.91
CA HIS A 317 9.14 -7.99 -13.62
C HIS A 317 9.92 -8.91 -14.56
N GLU A 318 9.39 -10.09 -14.87
CA GLU A 318 10.07 -11.10 -15.69
C GLU A 318 10.01 -10.79 -17.20
N THR A 319 9.04 -9.98 -17.65
CA THR A 319 8.76 -9.76 -19.07
C THR A 319 8.97 -8.33 -19.56
N SER A 320 9.25 -7.38 -18.66
CA SER A 320 9.38 -5.96 -19.02
C SER A 320 10.51 -5.25 -18.27
N ASP A 321 10.78 -4.01 -18.67
CA ASP A 321 11.71 -3.07 -18.05
C ASP A 321 11.03 -2.12 -17.03
N VAL A 322 9.74 -2.33 -16.77
CA VAL A 322 8.96 -1.49 -15.85
C VAL A 322 9.52 -1.59 -14.43
N LYS A 323 9.67 -0.44 -13.77
CA LYS A 323 10.02 -0.35 -12.34
C LYS A 323 8.93 0.28 -11.48
N VAL A 324 8.07 1.11 -12.07
CA VAL A 324 7.03 1.87 -11.35
C VAL A 324 5.64 1.51 -11.87
N LEU A 325 4.72 1.25 -10.95
CA LEU A 325 3.32 0.94 -11.24
C LEU A 325 2.39 1.86 -10.46
N LEU A 326 1.53 2.58 -11.17
CA LEU A 326 0.43 3.33 -10.54
C LEU A 326 -0.80 2.42 -10.39
N THR A 327 -1.46 2.51 -9.24
CA THR A 327 -2.62 1.68 -8.88
C THR A 327 -3.84 2.51 -8.46
N GLY A 328 -5.00 1.88 -8.34
CA GLY A 328 -6.26 2.52 -7.90
C GLY A 328 -6.61 2.30 -6.43
N GLU A 329 -5.67 1.84 -5.61
CA GLU A 329 -5.86 1.58 -4.16
C GLU A 329 -6.27 2.85 -3.41
N VAL A 330 -6.77 2.73 -2.17
CA VAL A 330 -7.19 3.84 -1.28
C VAL A 330 -8.55 4.49 -1.63
N SER A 331 -9.04 4.34 -2.87
CA SER A 331 -10.31 4.94 -3.27
C SER A 331 -11.52 4.38 -2.50
N ASP A 332 -11.50 3.10 -2.15
CA ASP A 332 -12.62 2.43 -1.46
C ASP A 332 -12.79 2.89 -0.02
N GLU A 333 -11.68 3.11 0.67
CA GLU A 333 -11.61 3.59 2.04
C GLU A 333 -12.18 5.00 2.15
N LEU A 334 -12.05 5.80 1.09
CA LEU A 334 -12.52 7.18 1.01
C LEU A 334 -13.99 7.31 0.58
N PHE A 335 -14.40 6.55 -0.43
CA PHE A 335 -15.71 6.69 -1.09
C PHE A 335 -16.67 5.53 -0.83
N GLY A 336 -16.23 4.51 -0.10
CA GLY A 336 -17.05 3.41 0.39
C GLY A 336 -16.85 2.07 -0.32
N TYR A 337 -16.87 1.00 0.48
CA TYR A 337 -17.04 -0.38 0.02
C TYR A 337 -18.52 -0.74 -0.17
N LYS A 338 -18.79 -1.93 -0.71
CA LYS A 338 -20.16 -2.41 -0.87
C LYS A 338 -20.94 -2.51 0.45
N TYR A 339 -20.27 -2.88 1.55
CA TYR A 339 -20.91 -2.92 2.88
C TYR A 339 -21.20 -1.52 3.45
N THR A 340 -20.57 -0.47 2.92
CA THR A 340 -20.84 0.90 3.37
C THR A 340 -22.19 1.44 2.92
N ASP A 341 -22.86 0.75 1.98
CA ASP A 341 -24.28 0.94 1.68
C ASP A 341 -25.18 0.69 2.91
N PHE A 342 -24.72 -0.11 3.88
CA PHE A 342 -25.43 -0.40 5.13
C PHE A 342 -25.11 0.58 6.27
N ALA A 343 -24.30 1.61 6.03
CA ALA A 343 -23.99 2.60 7.05
C ALA A 343 -25.28 3.27 7.57
N PRO A 344 -25.56 3.22 8.89
CA PRO A 344 -26.85 3.67 9.43
C PRO A 344 -27.03 5.19 9.39
N THR A 345 -25.93 5.96 9.45
CA THR A 345 -25.94 7.42 9.39
C THR A 345 -24.70 7.95 8.65
N PRO A 346 -24.71 9.21 8.18
CA PRO A 346 -23.51 9.85 7.63
C PRO A 346 -22.30 9.83 8.57
N GLU A 347 -22.53 10.00 9.88
CA GLU A 347 -21.47 9.97 10.89
C GLU A 347 -20.89 8.57 11.06
N ALA A 348 -21.72 7.52 10.95
CA ALA A 348 -21.24 6.14 10.97
C ALA A 348 -20.39 5.84 9.74
N PHE A 349 -20.80 6.30 8.54
CA PHE A 349 -20.00 6.20 7.33
C PHE A 349 -18.65 6.92 7.50
N GLN A 350 -18.65 8.14 8.04
CA GLN A 350 -17.43 8.91 8.27
C GLN A 350 -16.48 8.21 9.23
N ARG A 351 -16.98 7.69 10.36
CA ARG A 351 -16.16 6.92 11.32
C ARG A 351 -15.55 5.68 10.68
N GLU A 352 -16.29 5.00 9.81
CA GLU A 352 -15.78 3.86 9.08
C GLU A 352 -14.69 4.28 8.09
N CYS A 353 -14.86 5.35 7.31
CA CYS A 353 -13.79 5.88 6.45
C CYS A 353 -12.51 6.21 7.24
N VAL A 354 -12.64 6.89 8.39
CA VAL A 354 -11.48 7.20 9.25
C VAL A 354 -10.78 5.91 9.67
N LYS A 355 -11.52 4.95 10.23
CA LYS A 355 -10.98 3.64 10.65
C LYS A 355 -10.28 2.92 9.49
N ARG A 356 -10.89 2.87 8.31
CA ARG A 356 -10.34 2.18 7.14
C ARG A 356 -9.04 2.83 6.66
N ILE A 357 -8.94 4.16 6.70
CA ILE A 357 -7.70 4.86 6.39
C ILE A 357 -6.63 4.66 7.47
N GLU A 358 -6.98 4.66 8.76
CA GLU A 358 -6.04 4.36 9.85
C GLU A 358 -5.48 2.93 9.75
N GLU A 359 -6.30 1.97 9.31
CA GLU A 359 -5.93 0.56 9.23
C GLU A 359 -5.33 0.15 7.87
N ILE A 360 -5.34 1.03 6.86
CA ILE A 360 -4.99 0.68 5.47
C ILE A 360 -3.57 0.10 5.33
N HIS A 361 -2.65 0.53 6.20
CA HIS A 361 -1.27 0.07 6.25
C HIS A 361 -1.12 -1.41 6.65
N MET A 362 -2.18 -2.05 7.14
CA MET A 362 -2.24 -3.47 7.50
C MET A 362 -2.90 -4.33 6.41
N TYR A 363 -3.56 -3.70 5.43
CA TYR A 363 -4.41 -4.37 4.46
C TYR A 363 -4.02 -3.98 3.02
N ASP A 364 -4.79 -3.13 2.35
CA ASP A 364 -4.68 -2.83 0.92
C ASP A 364 -3.34 -2.22 0.52
N VAL A 365 -2.82 -1.30 1.33
CA VAL A 365 -1.52 -0.68 1.09
C VAL A 365 -0.36 -1.62 1.45
N LEU A 366 -0.54 -2.52 2.42
CA LEU A 366 0.41 -3.61 2.67
C LEU A 366 0.50 -4.54 1.47
N ARG A 367 -0.64 -4.97 0.92
CA ARG A 367 -0.70 -5.79 -0.30
C ARG A 367 -0.02 -5.10 -1.48
N ALA A 368 -0.38 -3.85 -1.74
CA ALA A 368 0.18 -3.07 -2.84
C ALA A 368 1.70 -2.94 -2.72
N ASP A 369 2.24 -2.62 -1.54
CA ASP A 369 3.68 -2.57 -1.34
C ASP A 369 4.31 -3.95 -1.51
N ARG A 370 3.86 -4.97 -0.78
CA ARG A 370 4.56 -6.27 -0.70
C ARG A 370 4.52 -7.05 -1.99
N CYS A 371 3.40 -7.08 -2.69
CA CYS A 371 3.30 -7.79 -3.97
C CYS A 371 4.24 -7.20 -5.03
N LEU A 372 4.36 -5.87 -5.07
CA LEU A 372 5.21 -5.19 -6.05
C LEU A 372 6.69 -5.21 -5.62
N ALA A 373 7.00 -4.88 -4.36
CA ALA A 373 8.37 -4.84 -3.87
C ALA A 373 9.03 -6.22 -3.83
N SER A 374 8.28 -7.30 -3.59
CA SER A 374 8.82 -8.67 -3.68
C SER A 374 9.16 -9.09 -5.12
N ASN A 375 8.82 -8.27 -6.10
CA ASN A 375 9.13 -8.45 -7.52
C ASN A 375 9.85 -7.23 -8.10
N SER A 376 10.66 -6.52 -7.30
CA SER A 376 11.51 -5.42 -7.77
C SER A 376 10.76 -4.24 -8.41
N LEU A 377 9.49 -4.04 -8.03
CA LEU A 377 8.64 -2.96 -8.53
C LEU A 377 8.32 -1.96 -7.41
N GLU A 378 7.88 -0.78 -7.80
CA GLU A 378 7.33 0.23 -6.91
C GLU A 378 5.86 0.49 -7.18
N ALA A 379 5.06 0.48 -6.11
CA ALA A 379 3.68 0.94 -6.13
C ALA A 379 3.64 2.46 -5.88
N ARG A 380 2.82 3.18 -6.66
CA ARG A 380 2.40 4.55 -6.36
C ARG A 380 0.88 4.62 -6.31
N VAL A 381 0.33 5.28 -5.30
CA VAL A 381 -1.11 5.23 -4.97
C VAL A 381 -1.76 6.63 -5.02
N PRO A 382 -2.21 7.13 -6.18
CA PRO A 382 -2.75 8.49 -6.31
C PRO A 382 -3.95 8.83 -5.41
N PHE A 383 -4.84 7.89 -5.09
CA PHE A 383 -5.91 8.17 -4.14
C PHE A 383 -5.40 8.28 -2.69
N GLY A 384 -4.19 7.78 -2.39
CA GLY A 384 -3.48 7.96 -1.13
C GLY A 384 -2.75 9.29 -1.01
N ASP A 385 -3.11 10.27 -1.83
CA ASP A 385 -2.53 11.60 -1.73
C ASP A 385 -3.06 12.36 -0.51
N ILE A 386 -2.18 12.89 0.34
CA ILE A 386 -2.62 13.56 1.58
C ILE A 386 -3.51 14.77 1.30
N GLY A 387 -3.22 15.54 0.24
CA GLY A 387 -4.05 16.68 -0.17
C GLY A 387 -5.44 16.26 -0.69
N PHE A 388 -5.51 15.14 -1.42
CA PHE A 388 -6.76 14.54 -1.86
C PHE A 388 -7.55 13.92 -0.70
N VAL A 389 -6.93 13.07 0.11
CA VAL A 389 -7.53 12.39 1.26
C VAL A 389 -8.06 13.42 2.25
N SER A 390 -7.26 14.43 2.61
CA SER A 390 -7.68 15.47 3.56
C SER A 390 -8.93 16.21 3.07
N TYR A 391 -9.01 16.54 1.78
CA TYR A 391 -10.20 17.15 1.20
C TYR A 391 -11.41 16.20 1.24
N VAL A 392 -11.28 14.96 0.76
CA VAL A 392 -12.38 13.99 0.71
C VAL A 392 -12.90 13.62 2.10
N MET A 393 -12.02 13.58 3.10
CA MET A 393 -12.41 13.35 4.49
C MET A 393 -13.20 14.52 5.09
N ARG A 394 -13.01 15.74 4.59
CA ARG A 394 -13.76 16.95 4.99
C ARG A 394 -15.02 17.19 4.16
N ILE A 395 -15.32 16.38 3.13
CA ILE A 395 -16.62 16.45 2.45
C ILE A 395 -17.73 16.00 3.42
N PRO A 396 -18.86 16.73 3.54
CA PRO A 396 -19.99 16.28 4.34
C PRO A 396 -20.39 14.83 3.98
N PRO A 397 -20.37 13.88 4.92
CA PRO A 397 -20.46 12.44 4.60
C PRO A 397 -21.77 12.03 3.93
N LYS A 398 -22.83 12.83 4.09
CA LYS A 398 -24.11 12.66 3.36
C LYS A 398 -23.92 12.61 1.84
N PHE A 399 -22.90 13.27 1.29
CA PHE A 399 -22.59 13.24 -0.14
C PHE A 399 -21.82 11.98 -0.57
N LYS A 400 -21.16 11.29 0.37
CA LYS A 400 -20.43 10.05 0.13
C LYS A 400 -21.30 8.80 0.32
N MET A 401 -22.35 8.90 1.14
CA MET A 401 -23.32 7.82 1.29
C MET A 401 -23.99 7.45 -0.04
N ASN A 402 -24.29 6.17 -0.20
CA ASN A 402 -24.98 5.67 -1.38
C ASN A 402 -26.49 5.97 -1.32
N SER A 403 -26.88 7.17 -1.73
CA SER A 403 -28.31 7.56 -1.87
C SER A 403 -28.87 7.36 -3.28
N TYR A 404 -28.03 6.98 -4.25
CA TYR A 404 -28.37 6.89 -5.67
C TYR A 404 -28.42 5.44 -6.19
N ASN A 405 -28.33 4.45 -5.29
CA ASN A 405 -28.13 3.04 -5.62
C ASN A 405 -26.90 2.80 -6.52
N GLN A 406 -25.86 3.61 -6.32
CA GLN A 406 -24.60 3.56 -7.05
C GLN A 406 -23.45 3.85 -6.08
N GLY A 407 -22.63 2.83 -5.78
CA GLY A 407 -21.45 3.00 -4.94
C GLY A 407 -20.47 4.01 -5.54
N LYS A 408 -19.81 4.81 -4.71
CA LYS A 408 -18.91 5.90 -5.13
C LYS A 408 -19.54 6.93 -6.08
N TYR A 409 -20.85 7.18 -5.95
CA TYR A 409 -21.57 8.11 -6.83
C TYR A 409 -20.86 9.47 -6.98
N LEU A 410 -20.37 10.03 -5.88
CA LEU A 410 -19.68 11.31 -5.87
C LEU A 410 -18.43 11.32 -6.78
N LEU A 411 -17.59 10.28 -6.69
CA LEU A 411 -16.41 10.12 -7.55
C LEU A 411 -16.81 9.94 -9.03
N ARG A 412 -17.82 9.11 -9.30
CA ARG A 412 -18.32 8.89 -10.67
C ARG A 412 -18.83 10.18 -11.28
N LYS A 413 -19.60 10.97 -10.53
CA LYS A 413 -20.07 12.30 -10.95
C LYS A 413 -18.94 13.28 -11.18
N ALA A 414 -17.92 13.26 -10.33
CA ALA A 414 -16.75 14.10 -10.51
C ALA A 414 -16.00 13.81 -11.81
N PHE A 415 -16.19 12.65 -12.44
CA PHE A 415 -15.53 12.27 -13.69
C PHE A 415 -16.51 12.01 -14.86
N GLU A 416 -17.74 12.52 -14.79
CA GLU A 416 -18.61 12.58 -15.98
C GLU A 416 -17.96 13.40 -17.11
N GLY A 417 -18.27 13.02 -18.35
CA GLY A 417 -17.67 13.58 -19.55
C GLY A 417 -16.94 12.51 -20.33
N ASP A 418 -15.72 12.81 -20.77
CA ASP A 418 -14.95 11.96 -21.67
C ASP A 418 -13.85 11.15 -20.97
N PHE A 419 -13.73 11.21 -19.64
CA PHE A 419 -12.70 10.45 -18.91
C PHE A 419 -12.84 8.94 -19.11
N LEU A 420 -14.05 8.39 -19.08
CA LEU A 420 -14.30 6.96 -19.25
C LEU A 420 -15.57 6.73 -20.07
N PRO A 421 -15.71 5.57 -20.75
CA PRO A 421 -16.99 5.14 -21.29
C PRO A 421 -18.05 5.11 -20.19
N LYS A 422 -19.29 5.50 -20.49
CA LYS A 422 -20.37 5.59 -19.51
C LYS A 422 -20.61 4.25 -18.81
N GLU A 423 -20.52 3.16 -19.55
CA GLU A 423 -20.64 1.78 -19.09
C GLU A 423 -19.57 1.38 -18.07
N ILE A 424 -18.36 1.94 -18.16
CA ILE A 424 -17.29 1.75 -17.17
C ILE A 424 -17.49 2.69 -15.99
N LEU A 425 -17.75 3.97 -16.27
CA LEU A 425 -17.93 5.00 -15.24
C LEU A 425 -19.06 4.68 -14.26
N TYR A 426 -20.10 3.99 -14.71
CA TYR A 426 -21.26 3.58 -13.88
C TYR A 426 -21.36 2.07 -13.63
N ARG A 427 -20.33 1.28 -13.98
CA ARG A 427 -20.28 -0.16 -13.67
C ARG A 427 -20.43 -0.42 -12.17
N GLU A 428 -21.19 -1.46 -11.81
CA GLU A 428 -21.24 -1.96 -10.43
C GLU A 428 -19.86 -2.46 -9.97
N LYS A 429 -19.62 -2.35 -8.66
CA LYS A 429 -18.34 -2.72 -8.06
C LYS A 429 -18.20 -4.25 -7.97
N ALA A 430 -17.02 -4.76 -8.32
CA ALA A 430 -16.57 -6.10 -7.98
C ALA A 430 -15.29 -5.99 -7.13
N ALA A 431 -15.13 -6.82 -6.10
CA ALA A 431 -13.91 -6.87 -5.30
C ALA A 431 -12.77 -7.52 -6.10
N PHE A 432 -11.52 -7.10 -5.88
CA PHE A 432 -10.39 -7.49 -6.75
C PHE A 432 -10.24 -9.02 -6.93
N SER A 433 -10.25 -9.78 -5.84
CA SER A 433 -10.13 -11.25 -5.90
C SER A 433 -11.29 -11.91 -6.65
N ASP A 434 -12.51 -11.41 -6.47
CA ASP A 434 -13.70 -11.91 -7.17
C ASP A 434 -13.70 -11.50 -8.65
N ALA A 435 -13.08 -10.36 -8.96
CA ALA A 435 -13.04 -9.80 -10.31
C ALA A 435 -11.95 -10.43 -11.19
N ILE A 436 -10.87 -10.94 -10.59
CA ILE A 436 -9.90 -11.83 -11.26
C ILE A 436 -10.58 -13.11 -11.75
N GLY A 437 -11.51 -13.64 -10.95
CA GLY A 437 -12.37 -14.78 -11.25
C GLY A 437 -12.90 -15.39 -9.96
N HIS A 438 -14.18 -15.78 -9.91
CA HIS A 438 -14.76 -16.43 -8.74
C HIS A 438 -14.01 -17.73 -8.39
N SER A 439 -13.52 -18.41 -9.43
CA SER A 439 -12.74 -19.64 -9.32
C SER A 439 -11.45 -19.49 -8.49
N LEU A 440 -10.87 -18.28 -8.35
CA LEU A 440 -9.70 -18.03 -7.49
C LEU A 440 -10.04 -18.20 -6.01
N VAL A 441 -11.13 -17.58 -5.55
CA VAL A 441 -11.55 -17.69 -4.15
C VAL A 441 -12.05 -19.10 -3.87
N ASP A 442 -12.82 -19.65 -4.81
CA ASP A 442 -13.42 -20.97 -4.66
C ASP A 442 -12.32 -22.06 -4.59
N CYS A 443 -11.24 -21.98 -5.39
CA CYS A 443 -10.16 -22.97 -5.32
C CYS A 443 -9.35 -22.90 -4.02
N LEU A 444 -9.15 -21.70 -3.45
CA LEU A 444 -8.47 -21.54 -2.15
C LEU A 444 -9.28 -22.16 -1.01
N LYS A 445 -10.61 -22.00 -1.04
CA LYS A 445 -11.53 -22.64 -0.08
C LYS A 445 -11.54 -24.15 -0.23
N GLU A 446 -11.70 -24.65 -1.46
CA GLU A 446 -11.67 -26.08 -1.76
C GLU A 446 -10.36 -26.74 -1.29
N TYR A 447 -9.23 -26.06 -1.51
CA TYR A 447 -7.93 -26.53 -1.05
C TYR A 447 -7.87 -26.61 0.48
N ALA A 448 -8.31 -25.57 1.20
CA ALA A 448 -8.35 -25.58 2.66
C ALA A 448 -9.30 -26.66 3.22
N ASP A 449 -10.45 -26.88 2.57
CA ASP A 449 -11.39 -27.95 2.94
C ASP A 449 -10.80 -29.35 2.74
N ALA A 450 -9.94 -29.53 1.73
CA ALA A 450 -9.23 -30.79 1.50
C ALA A 450 -8.07 -31.03 2.48
N VAL A 451 -7.50 -29.97 3.07
CA VAL A 451 -6.37 -30.06 4.01
C VAL A 451 -6.81 -30.45 5.42
N TYR A 452 -7.98 -29.96 5.88
CA TYR A 452 -8.44 -30.17 7.26
C TYR A 452 -9.80 -30.87 7.34
N THR A 453 -9.88 -31.89 8.19
CA THR A 453 -11.17 -32.37 8.70
C THR A 453 -11.81 -31.33 9.66
N ASP A 454 -13.11 -31.46 9.91
CA ASP A 454 -13.82 -30.54 10.83
C ASP A 454 -13.29 -30.66 12.28
N ASP A 455 -12.95 -31.87 12.72
CA ASP A 455 -12.39 -32.11 14.05
C ASP A 455 -10.99 -31.50 14.19
N GLU A 456 -10.13 -31.65 13.19
CA GLU A 456 -8.80 -31.01 13.17
C GLU A 456 -8.92 -29.49 13.19
N PHE A 457 -9.83 -28.93 12.38
CA PHE A 457 -10.08 -27.49 12.36
C PHE A 457 -10.48 -26.96 13.74
N ILE A 458 -11.41 -27.62 14.43
CA ILE A 458 -11.85 -27.21 15.78
C ILE A 458 -10.70 -27.28 16.78
N GLN A 459 -9.88 -28.34 16.73
CA GLN A 459 -8.77 -28.53 17.66
C GLN A 459 -7.63 -27.53 17.43
N LEU A 460 -7.22 -27.36 16.17
CA LEU A 460 -6.09 -26.49 15.81
C LEU A 460 -6.42 -25.01 16.00
N CYS A 461 -7.66 -24.58 15.75
CA CYS A 461 -8.07 -23.19 16.00
C CYS A 461 -7.90 -22.78 17.46
N GLN A 462 -7.98 -23.70 18.43
CA GLN A 462 -7.79 -23.40 19.85
C GLN A 462 -6.34 -23.03 20.22
N ILE A 463 -5.38 -23.36 19.36
CA ILE A 463 -3.96 -23.04 19.54
C ILE A 463 -3.71 -21.53 19.31
N TYR A 464 -4.47 -20.92 18.41
CA TYR A 464 -4.25 -19.55 17.94
C TYR A 464 -5.29 -18.60 18.53
N THR A 465 -4.86 -17.58 19.27
CA THR A 465 -5.75 -16.68 20.04
C THR A 465 -5.75 -15.22 19.61
N ASN A 466 -4.81 -14.79 18.75
CA ASN A 466 -4.63 -13.38 18.39
C ASN A 466 -4.45 -13.19 16.87
N PRO A 467 -5.50 -12.80 16.14
CA PRO A 467 -6.87 -13.31 16.32
C PRO A 467 -6.95 -14.82 15.98
N SER A 468 -7.95 -15.50 16.53
CA SER A 468 -8.23 -16.90 16.21
C SER A 468 -8.75 -17.06 14.78
N PRO A 469 -8.25 -18.05 14.02
CA PRO A 469 -8.87 -18.47 12.77
C PRO A 469 -10.33 -18.87 12.99
N PHE A 470 -11.20 -18.57 12.02
CA PHE A 470 -12.64 -18.83 12.09
C PHE A 470 -13.19 -19.57 10.86
N THR A 471 -12.33 -19.89 9.89
CA THR A 471 -12.58 -20.77 8.74
C THR A 471 -11.35 -21.64 8.48
N LYS A 472 -11.51 -22.80 7.83
CA LYS A 472 -10.38 -23.66 7.43
C LYS A 472 -9.35 -22.91 6.58
N GLU A 473 -9.81 -21.99 5.73
CA GLU A 473 -8.94 -21.11 4.95
C GLU A 473 -8.10 -20.17 5.83
N SER A 474 -8.71 -19.51 6.82
CA SER A 474 -7.93 -18.70 7.77
C SER A 474 -6.97 -19.53 8.61
N LEU A 475 -7.30 -20.79 8.90
CA LEU A 475 -6.41 -21.72 9.60
C LEU A 475 -5.22 -22.09 8.72
N LEU A 476 -5.47 -22.44 7.45
CA LEU A 476 -4.43 -22.71 6.45
C LEU A 476 -3.42 -21.56 6.39
N TYR A 477 -3.92 -20.34 6.23
CA TYR A 477 -3.07 -19.15 6.14
C TYR A 477 -2.30 -18.91 7.43
N ARG A 478 -2.95 -19.13 8.58
CA ARG A 478 -2.31 -19.00 9.89
C ARG A 478 -1.18 -20.01 10.07
N GLU A 479 -1.39 -21.28 9.73
CA GLU A 479 -0.35 -22.30 9.84
C GLU A 479 0.84 -22.02 8.91
N ILE A 480 0.59 -21.60 7.66
CA ILE A 480 1.66 -21.19 6.74
C ILE A 480 2.43 -20.01 7.33
N PHE A 481 1.74 -18.99 7.84
CA PHE A 481 2.38 -17.85 8.49
C PHE A 481 3.26 -18.28 9.67
N GLU A 482 2.77 -19.13 10.57
CA GLU A 482 3.51 -19.56 11.77
C GLU A 482 4.75 -20.42 11.44
N ARG A 483 4.82 -21.06 10.26
CA ARG A 483 6.04 -21.74 9.78
C ARG A 483 7.19 -20.76 9.51
N HIS A 484 6.89 -19.54 9.08
CA HIS A 484 7.88 -18.54 8.66
C HIS A 484 8.04 -17.37 9.66
N TYR A 485 7.00 -17.10 10.45
CA TYR A 485 6.89 -15.96 11.36
C TYR A 485 6.48 -16.39 12.77
N SER A 486 6.95 -17.56 13.21
CA SER A 486 6.59 -18.16 14.49
C SER A 486 6.72 -17.18 15.65
N GLY A 487 5.65 -17.02 16.42
CA GLY A 487 5.63 -16.12 17.59
C GLY A 487 5.46 -14.63 17.27
N HIS A 488 5.31 -14.27 15.99
CA HIS A 488 5.12 -12.87 15.54
C HIS A 488 3.71 -12.59 15.03
N SER A 489 2.73 -13.42 15.38
CA SER A 489 1.33 -13.24 14.95
C SER A 489 0.67 -11.95 15.43
N SER A 490 1.19 -11.33 16.50
CA SER A 490 0.74 -10.02 16.99
C SER A 490 0.96 -8.86 16.01
N MET A 491 1.75 -9.06 14.94
CA MET A 491 1.86 -8.10 13.84
C MET A 491 0.55 -7.91 13.08
N VAL A 492 -0.31 -8.92 13.07
CA VAL A 492 -1.64 -8.88 12.45
C VAL A 492 -2.66 -8.64 13.55
N LYS A 493 -3.23 -7.44 13.56
CA LYS A 493 -4.15 -6.99 14.62
C LYS A 493 -5.48 -7.73 14.60
N ASP A 494 -6.10 -7.83 13.43
CA ASP A 494 -7.37 -8.50 13.21
C ASP A 494 -7.56 -8.84 11.73
N PHE A 495 -8.48 -9.75 11.43
CA PHE A 495 -8.92 -10.02 10.06
C PHE A 495 -9.75 -8.84 9.51
N TRP A 496 -9.52 -8.47 8.26
CA TRP A 496 -10.35 -7.49 7.57
C TRP A 496 -11.75 -8.07 7.40
N MET A 497 -12.77 -7.38 7.92
CA MET A 497 -14.18 -7.78 7.83
C MET A 497 -15.07 -6.55 7.64
N PRO A 498 -16.21 -6.70 6.94
CA PRO A 498 -17.30 -5.71 7.00
C PRO A 498 -17.67 -5.37 8.44
N ASN A 499 -18.16 -4.15 8.68
CA ASN A 499 -18.54 -3.71 10.02
C ASN A 499 -19.70 -4.55 10.58
N LYS A 500 -19.39 -5.52 11.44
CA LYS A 500 -20.35 -6.50 11.98
C LYS A 500 -21.47 -5.90 12.81
N GLU A 501 -21.32 -4.66 13.29
CA GLU A 501 -22.35 -3.94 14.04
C GLU A 501 -23.47 -3.40 13.14
N TRP A 502 -23.24 -3.33 11.83
CA TRP A 502 -24.23 -2.78 10.90
C TRP A 502 -25.22 -3.86 10.40
N PRO A 503 -26.50 -3.49 10.20
CA PRO A 503 -27.50 -4.39 9.64
C PRO A 503 -27.05 -4.92 8.26
N GLY A 504 -27.11 -6.24 8.06
CA GLY A 504 -26.71 -6.85 6.78
C GLY A 504 -25.20 -7.15 6.65
N CYS A 505 -24.39 -6.81 7.65
CA CYS A 505 -22.93 -7.07 7.66
C CYS A 505 -22.49 -8.20 8.60
N GLN A 506 -23.43 -8.94 9.19
CA GLN A 506 -23.17 -10.06 10.10
C GLN A 506 -22.81 -11.33 9.30
N VAL A 507 -21.66 -11.31 8.64
CA VAL A 507 -21.21 -12.36 7.73
C VAL A 507 -19.98 -13.09 8.26
N GLY A 508 -19.86 -14.37 7.91
CA GLY A 508 -18.73 -15.24 8.28
C GLY A 508 -17.60 -15.28 7.24
N ASP A 509 -17.72 -14.53 6.14
CA ASP A 509 -16.70 -14.39 5.10
C ASP A 509 -16.53 -12.90 4.78
N PRO A 510 -15.30 -12.40 4.56
CA PRO A 510 -15.09 -11.00 4.25
C PRO A 510 -15.51 -10.58 2.83
N SER A 511 -15.77 -11.52 1.93
CA SER A 511 -16.17 -11.22 0.54
C SER A 511 -17.46 -10.41 0.49
N ALA A 512 -17.52 -9.47 -0.45
CA ALA A 512 -18.77 -8.76 -0.72
C ALA A 512 -19.88 -9.71 -1.22
N ARG A 513 -19.54 -10.89 -1.77
CA ARG A 513 -20.49 -11.90 -2.29
C ARG A 513 -21.50 -12.39 -1.26
N VAL A 514 -21.15 -12.36 0.02
CA VAL A 514 -22.03 -12.83 1.10
C VAL A 514 -22.91 -11.72 1.68
N LEU A 515 -22.78 -10.49 1.17
CA LEU A 515 -23.65 -9.37 1.55
C LEU A 515 -24.99 -9.44 0.82
N SER A 516 -26.08 -9.12 1.51
CA SER A 516 -27.43 -9.18 0.95
C SER A 516 -27.70 -8.18 -0.18
N ASN A 517 -26.88 -7.13 -0.30
CA ASN A 517 -26.95 -6.12 -1.36
C ASN A 517 -25.97 -6.40 -2.51
N TYR A 518 -25.29 -7.54 -2.51
CA TYR A 518 -24.48 -7.97 -3.63
C TYR A 518 -25.40 -8.23 -4.83
N GLY A 519 -25.30 -7.38 -5.85
CA GLY A 519 -26.15 -7.44 -7.04
C GLY A 519 -25.70 -8.56 -7.98
N LYS A 520 -26.13 -8.48 -9.24
CA LYS A 520 -25.61 -9.31 -10.34
C LYS A 520 -24.18 -8.90 -10.76
N SER A 521 -23.42 -8.26 -9.88
CA SER A 521 -22.02 -7.88 -10.07
C SER A 521 -21.16 -9.16 -10.16
N GLY A 522 -21.22 -9.85 -11.29
CA GLY A 522 -20.59 -11.15 -11.50
C GLY A 522 -21.32 -12.07 -12.49
N GLU A 523 -22.55 -11.74 -12.91
CA GLU A 523 -23.24 -12.41 -14.03
C GLU A 523 -22.80 -11.90 -15.41
#